data_AF-A0A6A4V1E7-F1
#
_entry.id   AF-A0A6A4V1E7-F1
#
_cell.length_a   1.000
_cell.length_b   1.000
_cell.length_c   1.000
_cell.angle_alpha   90.00
_cell.angle_beta   90.00
_cell.angle_gamma   90.00
#
_symmetry.space_group_name_H-M   'P 1'
#
loop_
_entity.id
_entity.type
_entity.pdbx_description
1 polymer ?
#
loop_
_entity_poly.entity_id
_entity_poly.type
_entity_poly.pdbx_seq_one_letter_code
_entity_poly.pdbx_strand_id
1 'polypeptide(L)'
;MLQKTRGVSVFPVGLVTQLGVSSPVVQNGHVVGFFDGWNGGRMFAMDMAGFAVSVELLQKKSKAMMPLKAGYEEDGFLQSLDVTPEDLEPLANNCTQILVWHTQTQRVAPIEAQADDGMADTNIVHLLRHMAENKVL
;
A
#
# COMPACT_ATOMS: atom_id res chain seq x y z
N MET A 1 -8.85 10.23 9.78
CA MET A 1 -9.53 10.45 8.49
C MET A 1 -10.35 9.24 8.07
N LEU A 2 -9.77 8.03 8.01
CA LEU A 2 -10.44 6.79 7.58
C LEU A 2 -11.67 6.39 8.41
N GLN A 3 -11.67 6.72 9.71
CA GLN A 3 -12.84 6.48 10.58
C GLN A 3 -14.13 7.19 10.13
N LYS A 4 -14.03 8.16 9.22
CA LYS A 4 -15.18 8.93 8.71
C LYS A 4 -15.66 8.48 7.32
N THR A 5 -15.05 7.43 6.74
CA THR A 5 -15.43 6.87 5.44
C THR A 5 -16.88 6.39 5.48
N ARG A 6 -17.71 6.86 4.54
CA ARG A 6 -19.13 6.49 4.45
C ARG A 6 -19.39 5.46 3.35
N GLY A 7 -18.75 5.60 2.20
CA GLY A 7 -18.72 4.63 1.12
C GLY A 7 -17.32 4.06 0.94
N VAL A 8 -16.60 4.61 -0.03
CA VAL A 8 -15.20 4.28 -0.32
C VAL A 8 -14.38 5.55 -0.28
N SER A 9 -13.37 5.60 0.57
CA SER A 9 -12.41 6.69 0.61
C SER A 9 -11.13 6.32 -0.10
N VAL A 10 -10.50 7.29 -0.77
CA VAL A 10 -9.28 7.07 -1.56
C VAL A 10 -8.21 8.11 -1.26
N PHE A 11 -6.94 7.72 -1.37
CA PHE A 11 -5.79 8.57 -1.05
C PHE A 11 -4.49 8.07 -1.71
N PRO A 12 -3.46 8.92 -1.85
CA PRO A 12 -2.20 8.55 -2.50
C PRO A 12 -1.37 7.55 -1.69
N VAL A 13 -0.68 6.66 -2.39
CA VAL A 13 0.29 5.69 -1.86
C VAL A 13 1.67 5.95 -2.46
N GLY A 14 2.69 6.11 -1.62
CA GLY A 14 4.08 6.28 -2.05
C GLY A 14 4.81 4.95 -2.26
N LEU A 15 5.92 4.99 -3.00
CA LEU A 15 6.80 3.85 -3.29
C LEU A 15 6.12 2.70 -4.06
N VAL A 16 5.09 3.03 -4.84
CA VAL A 16 4.35 2.07 -5.68
C VAL A 16 4.89 2.11 -7.10
N THR A 17 5.18 0.93 -7.67
CA THR A 17 5.70 0.74 -9.05
C THR A 17 6.95 1.59 -9.36
N GLN A 18 7.29 1.74 -10.64
CA GLN A 18 8.40 2.60 -11.07
C GLN A 18 8.06 4.10 -11.03
N LEU A 19 6.77 4.47 -10.92
CA LEU A 19 6.35 5.88 -10.87
C LEU A 19 6.53 6.50 -9.47
N GLY A 20 6.75 5.69 -8.44
CA GLY A 20 6.98 6.14 -7.07
C GLY A 20 5.73 6.64 -6.33
N VAL A 21 4.62 6.85 -7.03
CA VAL A 21 3.31 7.19 -6.45
C VAL A 21 2.18 6.56 -7.26
N SER A 22 1.18 6.04 -6.53
CA SER A 22 -0.13 5.65 -7.06
C SER A 22 -1.17 6.55 -6.40
N SER A 23 -2.02 7.22 -7.17
CA SER A 23 -2.94 8.23 -6.62
C SER A 23 -4.21 8.39 -7.45
N PRO A 24 -5.37 8.63 -6.81
CA PRO A 24 -6.50 9.27 -7.49
C PRO A 24 -6.10 10.63 -8.04
N VAL A 25 -6.59 10.97 -9.23
CA VAL A 25 -6.50 12.31 -9.81
C VAL A 25 -7.75 13.06 -9.38
N VAL A 26 -7.58 14.12 -8.59
CA VAL A 26 -8.68 14.88 -8.01
C VAL A 26 -8.78 16.26 -8.67
N GLN A 27 -9.98 16.62 -9.12
CA GLN A 27 -10.31 17.95 -9.61
C GLN A 27 -11.58 18.46 -8.92
N ASN A 28 -11.53 19.68 -8.35
CA ASN A 28 -12.65 20.29 -7.63
C ASN A 28 -13.25 19.37 -6.54
N GLY A 29 -12.40 18.59 -5.84
CA GLY A 29 -12.83 17.67 -4.79
C GLY A 29 -13.43 16.35 -5.27
N HIS A 30 -13.43 16.08 -6.58
CA HIS A 30 -13.96 14.85 -7.18
C HIS A 30 -12.84 14.06 -7.86
N VAL A 31 -12.93 12.73 -7.83
CA VAL A 31 -11.99 11.87 -8.56
C VAL A 31 -12.38 11.87 -10.04
N VAL A 32 -11.43 12.23 -10.91
CA VAL A 32 -11.62 12.28 -12.37
C VAL A 32 -10.79 11.23 -13.12
N GLY A 33 -9.99 10.44 -12.39
CA GLY A 33 -9.14 9.41 -12.94
C GLY A 33 -8.11 8.95 -11.93
N PHE A 34 -7.11 8.22 -12.42
CA PHE A 34 -6.06 7.63 -11.58
C PHE A 34 -4.69 7.78 -12.25
N PHE A 35 -3.68 8.05 -11.42
CA PHE A 35 -2.28 8.07 -11.79
C PHE A 35 -1.60 6.85 -11.15
N ASP A 36 -1.26 5.86 -11.98
CA ASP A 36 -0.67 4.60 -11.53
C ASP A 36 0.26 4.03 -12.61
N GLY A 37 1.28 3.28 -12.19
CA GLY A 37 2.32 2.73 -13.08
C GLY A 37 1.81 1.67 -14.06
N TRP A 38 0.63 1.11 -13.82
CA TRP A 38 0.07 0.08 -14.68
C TRP A 38 -1.44 0.19 -14.76
N ASN A 39 -1.96 0.90 -15.77
CA ASN A 39 -3.39 1.15 -15.85
C ASN A 39 -4.18 -0.08 -16.36
N GLY A 40 -3.65 -0.83 -17.33
CA GLY A 40 -4.23 -2.12 -17.77
C GLY A 40 -5.69 -2.09 -18.27
N GLY A 41 -6.27 -0.91 -18.48
CA GLY A 41 -7.71 -0.74 -18.75
C GLY A 41 -8.61 -0.87 -17.51
N ARG A 42 -8.02 -0.82 -16.31
CA ARG A 42 -8.73 -0.87 -15.03
C ARG A 42 -9.57 0.38 -14.83
N MET A 43 -10.75 0.22 -14.25
CA MET A 43 -11.60 1.35 -13.85
C MET A 43 -11.00 2.04 -12.60
N PHE A 44 -10.49 1.24 -11.67
CA PHE A 44 -9.82 1.70 -10.46
C PHE A 44 -8.34 1.29 -10.48
N ALA A 45 -7.51 2.09 -11.15
CA ALA A 45 -6.07 1.85 -11.18
C ALA A 45 -5.40 2.44 -9.93
N MET A 46 -5.35 1.65 -8.87
CA MET A 46 -4.75 2.06 -7.60
C MET A 46 -4.22 0.87 -6.81
N ASP A 47 -3.30 1.16 -5.88
CA ASP A 47 -2.76 0.18 -4.94
C ASP A 47 -3.76 -0.21 -3.83
N MET A 48 -3.65 -1.44 -3.33
CA MET A 48 -4.48 -1.96 -2.23
C MET A 48 -4.48 -1.09 -0.98
N ALA A 49 -3.35 -0.45 -0.66
CA ALA A 49 -3.22 0.42 0.50
C ALA A 49 -3.85 1.81 0.29
N GLY A 50 -4.32 2.12 -0.93
CA GLY A 50 -4.80 3.44 -1.33
C GLY A 50 -6.28 3.72 -1.09
N PHE A 51 -7.03 2.76 -0.54
CA PHE A 51 -8.45 2.94 -0.26
C PHE A 51 -8.89 2.35 1.08
N ALA A 52 -10.06 2.79 1.53
CA ALA A 52 -10.78 2.21 2.65
C ALA A 52 -12.28 2.11 2.30
N VAL A 53 -12.94 1.08 2.80
CA VAL A 53 -14.37 0.80 2.55
C VAL A 53 -15.12 0.82 3.87
N SER A 54 -16.30 1.45 3.90
CA SER A 54 -17.14 1.41 5.08
C SER A 54 -17.70 0.00 5.31
N VAL A 55 -17.73 -0.42 6.57
CA VAL A 55 -18.28 -1.73 6.96
C VAL A 55 -19.76 -1.84 6.58
N GLU A 56 -20.51 -0.73 6.67
CA GLU A 56 -21.92 -0.68 6.27
C GLU A 56 -22.11 -0.97 4.77
N LEU A 57 -21.29 -0.35 3.91
CA LEU A 57 -21.33 -0.62 2.46
C LEU A 57 -20.98 -2.08 2.16
N LEU A 58 -19.93 -2.60 2.80
CA LEU A 58 -19.51 -3.99 2.60
C LEU A 58 -20.60 -4.99 3.02
N GLN A 59 -21.31 -4.74 4.11
CA GLN A 59 -22.45 -5.57 4.54
C GLN A 59 -23.63 -5.51 3.55
N LYS A 60 -23.91 -4.33 2.98
CA LYS A 60 -24.96 -4.17 1.95
C LYS A 60 -24.61 -4.89 0.66
N LYS A 61 -23.32 -4.93 0.30
CA LYS A 61 -22.80 -5.61 -0.90
C LYS A 61 -22.28 -7.00 -0.53
N SER A 62 -23.17 -7.88 -0.07
CA SER A 62 -22.84 -9.23 0.44
C SER A 62 -22.14 -10.17 -0.55
N LYS A 63 -22.08 -9.80 -1.83
CA LYS A 63 -21.35 -10.52 -2.90
C LYS A 63 -19.99 -9.90 -3.22
N ALA A 64 -19.61 -8.80 -2.56
CA ALA A 64 -18.34 -8.16 -2.79
C ALA A 64 -17.20 -9.10 -2.40
N MET A 65 -16.29 -9.33 -3.34
CA MET A 65 -15.20 -10.27 -3.16
C MET A 65 -13.99 -9.83 -3.96
N MET A 66 -12.81 -10.12 -3.43
CA MET A 66 -11.56 -9.94 -4.15
C MET A 66 -11.42 -11.04 -5.19
N PRO A 67 -11.37 -10.73 -6.49
CA PRO A 67 -11.17 -11.76 -7.51
C PRO A 67 -9.74 -12.29 -7.46
N LEU A 68 -9.55 -13.57 -7.76
CA LEU A 68 -8.21 -14.18 -7.86
C LEU A 68 -7.61 -13.95 -9.25
N LYS A 69 -7.43 -12.68 -9.63
CA LYS A 69 -6.91 -12.29 -10.95
C LYS A 69 -5.79 -11.26 -10.76
N ALA A 70 -4.56 -11.71 -10.97
CA ALA A 70 -3.35 -10.90 -10.76
C ALA A 70 -3.44 -9.52 -11.43
N GLY A 71 -3.32 -8.49 -10.60
CA GLY A 71 -3.38 -7.07 -10.94
C GLY A 71 -4.80 -6.51 -11.16
N TYR A 72 -5.83 -7.33 -11.06
CA TYR A 72 -7.23 -6.90 -11.13
C TYR A 72 -7.95 -7.14 -9.80
N GLU A 73 -7.23 -7.49 -8.74
CA GLU A 73 -7.80 -7.67 -7.41
C GLU A 73 -8.55 -6.41 -6.98
N GLU A 74 -7.87 -5.27 -6.89
CA GLU A 74 -8.43 -4.01 -6.40
C GLU A 74 -9.58 -3.53 -7.29
N ASP A 75 -9.34 -3.53 -8.60
CA ASP A 75 -10.30 -3.09 -9.61
C ASP A 75 -11.59 -3.91 -9.55
N GLY A 76 -11.49 -5.24 -9.53
CA GLY A 76 -12.67 -6.10 -9.48
C GLY A 76 -13.39 -6.05 -8.13
N PHE A 77 -12.67 -5.86 -7.02
CA PHE A 77 -13.30 -5.68 -5.72
C PHE A 77 -14.10 -4.38 -5.64
N LEU A 78 -13.52 -3.25 -6.07
CA LEU A 78 -14.22 -1.97 -6.07
C LEU A 78 -15.42 -1.99 -7.03
N GLN A 79 -15.30 -2.61 -8.20
CA GLN A 79 -16.44 -2.83 -9.09
C GLN A 79 -17.53 -3.70 -8.45
N SER A 80 -17.16 -4.72 -7.65
CA SER A 80 -18.13 -5.57 -6.95
C SER A 80 -18.93 -4.84 -5.85
N LEU A 81 -18.42 -3.70 -5.38
CA LEU A 81 -19.12 -2.80 -4.47
C LEU A 81 -20.12 -1.90 -5.19
N ASP A 82 -20.16 -1.92 -6.53
CA ASP A 82 -21.09 -1.14 -7.36
C ASP A 82 -20.98 0.36 -7.04
N VAL A 83 -19.73 0.82 -6.94
CA VAL A 83 -19.34 2.23 -6.81
C VAL A 83 -18.71 2.70 -8.12
N THR A 84 -18.83 3.98 -8.39
CA THR A 84 -18.17 4.67 -9.51
C THR A 84 -17.03 5.56 -8.98
N PRO A 85 -16.10 6.02 -9.84
CA PRO A 85 -15.10 7.00 -9.42
C PRO A 85 -15.69 8.27 -8.80
N GLU A 86 -16.88 8.69 -9.22
CA GLU A 86 -17.59 9.87 -8.70
C GLU A 86 -18.10 9.68 -7.27
N ASP A 87 -18.35 8.44 -6.84
CA ASP A 87 -18.79 8.10 -5.48
C ASP A 87 -17.62 8.09 -4.47
N LEU A 88 -16.38 8.15 -4.96
CA LEU A 88 -15.19 8.07 -4.12
C LEU A 88 -15.00 9.34 -3.30
N GLU A 89 -14.62 9.17 -2.04
CA GLU A 89 -14.34 10.26 -1.10
C GLU A 89 -12.82 10.52 -1.06
N PRO A 90 -12.29 11.57 -1.72
CA PRO A 90 -10.86 11.84 -1.68
C PRO A 90 -10.43 12.36 -0.31
N LEU A 91 -9.46 11.69 0.30
CA LEU A 91 -8.87 12.06 1.58
C LEU A 91 -7.47 12.67 1.39
N ALA A 92 -6.68 12.75 2.47
CA ALA A 92 -5.31 13.27 2.45
C ALA A 92 -5.18 14.66 1.77
N ASN A 93 -6.06 15.58 2.18
CA ASN A 93 -6.15 16.94 1.63
C ASN A 93 -6.33 16.96 0.10
N ASN A 94 -7.43 16.37 -0.39
CA ASN A 94 -7.69 16.19 -1.83
C ASN A 94 -6.54 15.48 -2.57
N CYS A 95 -6.02 14.41 -1.98
CA CYS A 95 -4.93 13.61 -2.53
C CYS A 95 -3.63 14.40 -2.78
N THR A 96 -3.37 15.46 -2.01
CA THR A 96 -2.11 16.24 -2.09
C THR A 96 -1.05 15.80 -1.09
N GLN A 97 -1.38 14.85 -0.19
CA GLN A 97 -0.49 14.35 0.84
C GLN A 97 -0.35 12.83 0.74
N ILE A 98 0.88 12.33 0.86
CA ILE A 98 1.19 10.90 0.95
C ILE A 98 1.30 10.54 2.43
N LEU A 99 0.40 9.67 2.91
CA LEU A 99 0.32 9.26 4.31
C LEU A 99 0.53 7.74 4.50
N VAL A 100 0.77 7.02 3.40
CA VAL A 100 0.99 5.58 3.36
C VAL A 100 2.06 5.25 2.31
N TRP A 101 2.86 4.22 2.59
CA TRP A 101 4.01 3.83 1.76
C TRP A 101 4.03 2.32 1.53
N HIS A 102 4.18 1.92 0.28
CA HIS A 102 4.29 0.53 -0.13
C HIS A 102 5.76 0.06 -0.08
N THR A 103 6.31 -0.07 1.13
CA THR A 103 7.69 -0.53 1.33
C THR A 103 7.81 -2.05 1.19
N GLN A 104 8.87 -2.51 0.54
CA GLN A 104 9.22 -3.92 0.47
C GLN A 104 10.52 -4.19 1.23
N THR A 105 10.51 -5.20 2.08
CA THR A 105 11.74 -5.73 2.67
C THR A 105 12.53 -6.45 1.59
N GLN A 106 13.77 -6.03 1.37
CA GLN A 106 14.70 -6.75 0.51
C GLN A 106 15.45 -7.80 1.32
N ARG A 107 15.59 -8.99 0.74
CA ARG A 107 16.49 -10.00 1.27
C ARG A 107 17.91 -9.56 0.96
N VAL A 108 18.74 -9.43 1.99
CA VAL A 108 20.17 -9.17 1.84
C VAL A 108 20.95 -10.48 1.88
N ALA A 109 22.18 -10.46 1.36
CA ALA A 109 23.07 -11.60 1.52
C ALA A 109 23.37 -11.83 3.02
N PRO A 110 23.63 -13.08 3.44
CA PRO A 110 24.06 -13.36 4.80
C PRO A 110 25.28 -12.50 5.16
N ILE A 111 25.24 -11.89 6.35
CA ILE A 111 26.35 -11.07 6.84
C ILE A 111 27.48 -11.98 7.33
N GLU A 112 28.70 -11.78 6.83
CA GLU A 112 29.91 -12.33 7.44
C GLU A 112 30.23 -11.53 8.70
N ALA A 113 29.78 -12.03 9.84
CA ALA A 113 29.96 -11.36 11.12
C ALA A 113 31.38 -11.61 11.65
N GLN A 114 32.29 -10.64 11.49
CA GLN A 114 33.61 -10.63 12.13
C GLN A 114 33.81 -9.31 12.88
N ALA A 115 34.26 -9.39 14.14
CA ALA A 115 34.65 -8.22 14.91
C ALA A 115 36.13 -7.90 14.61
N ASP A 116 36.47 -6.62 14.50
CA ASP A 116 37.86 -6.18 14.44
C ASP A 116 38.58 -6.50 15.77
N ASP A 117 39.89 -6.75 15.70
CA ASP A 117 40.74 -7.12 16.86
C ASP A 117 40.66 -6.11 18.02
N GLY A 118 40.39 -4.84 17.72
CA GLY A 118 40.23 -3.78 18.72
C GLY A 118 38.88 -3.74 19.45
N MET A 119 37.93 -4.62 19.10
CA MET A 119 36.59 -4.68 19.69
C MET A 119 36.27 -6.01 20.36
N ALA A 120 37.26 -6.89 20.50
CA ALA A 120 37.10 -8.26 20.97
C ALA A 120 36.58 -8.38 22.41
N ASP A 121 36.77 -7.36 23.25
CA ASP A 121 36.31 -7.29 24.64
C ASP A 121 35.01 -6.49 24.82
N THR A 122 34.37 -6.12 23.72
CA THR A 122 33.13 -5.30 23.74
C THR A 122 31.87 -6.13 23.50
N ASN A 123 30.71 -5.49 23.69
CA ASN A 123 29.41 -6.06 23.40
C ASN A 123 29.20 -6.43 21.92
N ILE A 124 30.03 -5.93 20.99
CA ILE A 124 29.91 -6.19 19.55
C ILE A 124 30.05 -7.68 19.22
N VAL A 125 30.94 -8.42 19.90
CA VAL A 125 31.11 -9.86 19.68
C VAL A 125 29.82 -10.64 19.99
N HIS A 126 29.11 -10.25 21.06
CA HIS A 126 27.85 -10.88 21.44
C HIS A 126 26.73 -10.59 20.43
N LEU A 127 26.65 -9.36 19.92
CA LEU A 127 25.66 -8.97 18.92
C LEU A 127 25.90 -9.67 17.59
N LEU A 128 27.16 -9.73 17.13
CA LEU A 128 27.55 -10.41 15.89
C LEU A 128 27.24 -11.92 15.95
N ARG A 129 27.52 -12.57 17.08
CA ARG A 129 27.13 -13.96 17.31
C ARG A 129 25.62 -14.15 17.27
N HIS A 130 24.86 -13.27 17.93
CA HIS A 130 23.39 -13.34 17.93
C HIS A 130 22.79 -13.18 16.52
N MET A 131 23.34 -12.26 15.71
CA MET A 131 22.91 -12.09 14.33
C MET A 131 23.23 -13.32 13.46
N ALA A 132 24.41 -13.93 13.65
CA ALA A 132 24.83 -15.13 12.91
C ALA A 132 23.98 -16.37 13.27
N GLU A 133 23.66 -16.57 14.56
CA GLU A 133 22.91 -17.75 15.04
C GLU A 133 21.42 -17.71 14.64
N ASN A 134 20.81 -16.53 14.68
CA ASN A 134 19.36 -16.40 14.46
C ASN A 134 18.97 -16.19 12.99
N LYS A 135 19.94 -16.21 12.06
CA LYS A 135 19.72 -15.91 10.63
C LYS A 135 18.80 -14.71 10.44
N VAL A 136 18.96 -13.70 11.29
CA VAL A 136 18.25 -12.43 11.13
C VAL A 136 18.99 -11.75 10.00
N LEU A 137 18.40 -11.87 8.80
CA LEU A 137 18.84 -11.50 7.43
C LEU A 137 19.24 -12.70 6.54
#